data_AF-A0A2E7SMY1-F1
#
_entry.id   AF-A0A2E7SMY1-F1
#
_cell.length_a   1.000
_cell.length_b   1.000
_cell.length_c   1.000
_cell.angle_alpha   90.00
_cell.angle_beta   90.00
_cell.angle_gamma   90.00
#
_symmetry.space_group_name_H-M   'P 1'
#
loop_
_entity.id
_entity.type
_entity.pdbx_description
1 polymer ?
#
loop_
_entity_poly.entity_id
_entity_poly.type
_entity_poly.pdbx_seq_one_letter_code
_entity_poly.pdbx_strand_id
1 'polypeptide(L)'
;MSEEEMNKLIQDEDGEWITVPLDDDERAEILAEREAYDNDISPVRHRRNALLIESDWTQMADSPLTDEKKAEWATYRQELRDFPSTATKQSEFGDWPTQPE
;
A
#
# COMPACT_ATOMS: atom_id res chain seq x y z
N MET A 1 4.64 2.69 14.56
CA MET A 1 6.07 3.03 14.68
C MET A 1 6.12 4.27 15.55
N SER A 2 6.69 4.18 16.74
CA SER A 2 6.75 5.33 17.66
C SER A 2 7.60 6.44 17.04
N GLU A 3 7.32 7.69 17.39
CA GLU A 3 8.15 8.87 17.10
C GLU A 3 9.55 8.79 17.76
N GLU A 4 9.90 7.64 18.34
CA GLU A 4 11.10 7.44 19.12
C GLU A 4 12.29 7.25 18.17
N GLU A 5 13.03 8.35 18.07
CA GLU A 5 14.47 8.41 17.75
C GLU A 5 14.83 8.26 16.27
N MET A 6 14.26 9.16 15.49
CA MET A 6 14.74 9.48 14.17
C MET A 6 16.14 10.11 14.27
N ASN A 7 17.18 9.29 14.13
CA ASN A 7 18.59 9.67 14.28
C ASN A 7 19.31 9.66 12.94
N LYS A 8 20.31 10.53 12.77
CA LYS A 8 21.25 10.53 11.62
C LYS A 8 22.63 10.01 12.04
N LEU A 9 23.33 9.41 11.08
CA LEU A 9 24.72 8.99 11.23
C LEU A 9 25.64 10.11 10.73
N ILE A 10 26.56 10.55 11.57
CA ILE A 10 27.60 11.50 11.21
C ILE A 10 28.97 10.93 11.61
N GLN A 11 30.01 11.31 10.87
CA GLN A 11 31.37 10.96 11.23
C GLN A 11 31.96 12.05 12.14
N ASP A 12 32.52 11.66 13.28
CA ASP A 12 33.18 12.59 14.20
C ASP A 12 34.61 12.95 13.76
N GLU A 13 35.30 13.75 14.57
CA GLU A 13 36.67 14.22 14.29
C GLU A 13 37.71 13.10 14.30
N ASP A 14 37.41 11.97 14.97
CA ASP A 14 38.27 10.79 15.06
C ASP A 14 37.95 9.75 13.96
N GLY A 15 36.93 10.02 13.13
CA GLY A 15 36.51 9.15 12.04
C GLY A 15 35.50 8.08 12.45
N GLU A 16 34.96 8.13 13.66
CA GLU A 16 33.94 7.20 14.16
C GLU A 16 32.53 7.64 13.71
N TRP A 17 31.69 6.67 13.34
CA TRP A 17 30.29 6.93 12.99
C TRP A 17 29.45 7.00 14.26
N ILE A 18 28.95 8.18 14.59
CA ILE A 18 28.07 8.42 15.75
C ILE A 18 26.62 8.68 15.32
N THR A 19 25.68 8.34 16.19
CA THR A 19 24.26 8.64 16.00
C THR A 19 23.91 9.93 16.73
N VAL A 20 23.37 10.90 16.00
CA VAL A 20 22.85 12.14 16.57
C VAL A 20 21.36 12.27 16.28
N PRO A 21 20.55 12.81 17.21
CA PRO A 21 19.15 13.11 16.95
C PRO A 21 19.00 14.05 15.76
N LEU A 22 17.99 13.81 14.92
CA LEU A 22 17.55 14.80 13.94
C LEU A 22 16.98 16.03 14.67
N ASP A 23 17.25 17.22 14.17
CA ASP A 23 16.63 18.44 14.70
C ASP A 23 15.14 18.55 14.32
N ASP A 24 14.42 19.49 14.91
CA ASP A 24 12.97 19.62 14.72
C ASP A 24 12.58 19.94 13.27
N ASP A 25 13.42 20.70 12.55
CA ASP A 25 13.17 21.06 11.16
C ASP A 25 13.41 19.84 10.24
N GLU A 26 14.52 19.13 10.42
CA GLU A 26 14.83 17.87 9.71
C GLU A 26 13.74 16.81 9.94
N ARG A 27 13.24 16.71 11.17
CA ARG A 27 12.14 15.80 11.51
C ARG A 27 10.84 16.19 10.82
N ALA A 28 10.51 17.48 10.78
CA ALA A 28 9.30 17.99 10.14
C ALA A 28 9.33 17.76 8.63
N GLU A 29 10.48 17.96 7.97
CA GLU A 29 10.65 17.70 6.53
C GLU A 29 10.40 16.23 6.19
N ILE A 30 11.01 15.31 6.95
CA ILE A 30 10.83 13.86 6.73
C ILE A 30 9.38 13.43 6.97
N LEU A 31 8.71 14.00 7.97
CA LEU A 31 7.30 13.72 8.22
C LEU A 31 6.41 14.22 7.07
N ALA A 32 6.67 15.43 6.58
CA ALA A 32 5.93 16.00 5.45
C ALA A 32 6.13 15.17 4.17
N GLU A 33 7.33 14.68 3.90
CA GLU A 33 7.61 13.78 2.78
C GLU A 33 6.86 12.45 2.92
N ARG A 34 6.87 11.85 4.12
CA ARG A 34 6.10 10.63 4.40
C ARG A 34 4.61 10.83 4.23
N GLU A 35 4.07 11.95 4.70
CA GLU A 35 2.66 12.28 4.53
C GLU A 35 2.33 12.50 3.05
N ALA A 36 3.20 13.17 2.28
CA ALA A 36 3.02 13.32 0.85
C ALA A 36 3.01 11.97 0.11
N TYR A 37 3.90 11.05 0.49
CA TYR A 37 3.91 9.68 -0.03
C TYR A 37 2.63 8.93 0.36
N ASP A 38 2.19 9.02 1.62
CA ASP A 38 0.97 8.39 2.11
C ASP A 38 -0.27 8.92 1.37
N ASN A 39 -0.31 10.21 1.04
CA ASN A 39 -1.40 10.80 0.26
C ASN A 39 -1.39 10.37 -1.22
N ASP A 40 -0.29 9.81 -1.75
CA ASP A 40 -0.29 9.27 -3.11
C ASP A 40 -0.97 7.89 -3.16
N ILE A 41 -2.24 7.89 -3.58
CA ILE A 41 -3.02 6.65 -3.78
C ILE A 41 -2.78 5.98 -5.14
N SER A 42 -1.86 6.50 -5.98
CA SER A 42 -1.53 5.88 -7.27
C SER A 42 -1.08 4.41 -7.17
N PRO A 43 -0.25 4.00 -6.17
CA PRO A 43 0.19 2.61 -6.07
C PRO A 43 -0.97 1.66 -5.76
N VAL A 44 -1.95 2.12 -4.99
CA VAL A 44 -3.13 1.33 -4.61
C VAL A 44 -4.03 1.11 -5.81
N ARG A 45 -4.26 2.15 -6.63
CA ARG A 45 -5.00 2.02 -7.88
C ARG A 45 -4.32 1.06 -8.85
N HIS A 46 -2.99 1.12 -8.95
CA HIS A 46 -2.23 0.18 -9.78
C HIS A 46 -2.38 -1.26 -9.31
N ARG A 47 -2.26 -1.52 -8.00
CA ARG A 47 -2.44 -2.86 -7.43
C ARG A 47 -3.85 -3.40 -7.66
N ARG A 48 -4.88 -2.59 -7.44
CA ARG A 48 -6.28 -2.97 -7.75
C ARG A 48 -6.44 -3.37 -9.21
N ASN A 49 -5.93 -2.57 -10.12
CA ASN A 49 -6.04 -2.84 -11.55
C ASN A 49 -5.29 -4.13 -11.93
N ALA A 50 -4.13 -4.39 -11.34
CA ALA A 50 -3.40 -5.65 -11.54
C ALA A 50 -4.23 -6.87 -11.10
N LEU A 51 -4.81 -6.85 -9.89
CA LEU A 51 -5.65 -7.93 -9.38
C LEU A 51 -6.92 -8.16 -10.23
N LEU A 52 -7.51 -7.08 -10.76
CA LEU A 52 -8.64 -7.16 -11.71
C LEU A 52 -8.22 -7.74 -13.07
N ILE A 53 -7.00 -7.50 -13.54
CA ILE A 53 -6.49 -8.10 -14.77
C ILE A 53 -6.19 -9.59 -14.54
N GLU A 54 -5.52 -9.91 -13.44
CA GLU A 54 -5.15 -11.29 -13.07
C GLU A 54 -6.36 -12.21 -12.90
N SER A 55 -7.49 -11.66 -12.42
CA SER A 55 -8.73 -12.42 -12.23
C SER A 55 -9.69 -12.34 -13.42
N ASP A 56 -9.33 -11.70 -14.54
CA ASP A 56 -10.27 -11.45 -15.64
C ASP A 56 -10.73 -12.74 -16.34
N TRP A 57 -9.80 -13.69 -16.48
CA TRP A 57 -10.08 -14.99 -17.10
C TRP A 57 -11.20 -15.76 -16.39
N THR A 58 -11.43 -15.52 -15.09
CA THR A 58 -12.44 -16.21 -14.29
C THR A 58 -13.87 -15.85 -14.72
N GLN A 59 -14.06 -14.67 -15.31
CA GLN A 59 -15.37 -14.14 -15.71
C GLN A 59 -15.77 -14.50 -17.14
N MET A 60 -14.87 -15.08 -17.92
CA MET A 60 -15.14 -15.43 -19.31
C MET A 60 -16.13 -16.61 -19.41
N ALA A 61 -16.92 -16.63 -20.48
CA ALA A 61 -17.90 -17.70 -20.70
C ALA A 61 -17.23 -19.08 -20.89
N ASP A 62 -16.04 -19.10 -21.49
CA ASP A 62 -15.19 -20.28 -21.72
C ASP A 62 -14.31 -20.65 -20.51
N SER A 63 -14.41 -19.91 -19.40
CA SER A 63 -13.70 -20.23 -18.17
C SER A 63 -14.04 -21.65 -17.69
N PRO A 64 -13.04 -22.46 -17.31
CA PRO A 64 -13.22 -23.84 -16.85
C PRO A 64 -13.88 -23.96 -15.46
N LEU A 65 -14.15 -22.83 -14.81
CA LEU A 65 -14.76 -22.78 -13.49
C LEU A 65 -16.25 -23.16 -13.53
N THR A 66 -16.73 -23.73 -12.41
CA THR A 66 -18.18 -23.91 -12.21
C THR A 66 -18.87 -22.56 -11.99
N ASP A 67 -20.18 -22.52 -12.13
CA ASP A 67 -20.96 -21.30 -11.94
C ASP A 67 -20.83 -20.74 -10.50
N GLU A 68 -20.74 -21.63 -9.51
CA GLU A 68 -20.50 -21.25 -8.11
C GLU A 68 -19.15 -20.55 -7.94
N LYS A 69 -18.09 -21.10 -8.55
CA LYS A 69 -16.76 -20.48 -8.51
C LYS A 69 -16.72 -19.16 -9.26
N LYS A 70 -17.40 -19.05 -10.41
CA LYS A 70 -17.52 -17.76 -11.11
C LYS A 70 -18.20 -16.70 -10.24
N ALA A 71 -19.20 -17.08 -9.44
CA ALA A 71 -19.88 -16.17 -8.52
C ALA A 71 -18.98 -15.71 -7.34
N GLU A 72 -18.16 -16.60 -6.78
CA GLU A 72 -17.13 -16.24 -5.78
C GLU A 72 -16.14 -15.21 -6.35
N TRP A 73 -15.62 -15.47 -7.55
CA TRP A 73 -14.71 -14.54 -8.24
C TRP A 73 -15.38 -13.22 -8.62
N ALA A 74 -16.66 -13.23 -8.97
CA ALA A 74 -17.42 -12.00 -9.23
C ALA A 74 -17.52 -11.13 -7.96
N THR A 75 -17.75 -11.76 -6.80
CA THR A 75 -17.80 -11.09 -5.49
C THR A 75 -16.44 -10.48 -5.15
N TYR A 76 -15.36 -11.26 -5.25
CA TYR A 76 -13.99 -10.78 -5.07
C TYR A 76 -13.66 -9.57 -5.95
N ARG A 77 -14.00 -9.63 -7.24
CA ARG A 77 -13.78 -8.51 -8.18
C ARG A 77 -14.62 -7.29 -7.85
N GLN A 78 -15.79 -7.46 -7.25
CA GLN A 78 -16.61 -6.35 -6.80
C GLN A 78 -15.97 -5.67 -5.58
N GLU A 79 -15.53 -6.44 -4.59
CA GLU A 79 -14.80 -5.92 -3.42
C GLU A 79 -13.53 -5.15 -3.82
N LEU A 80 -12.79 -5.64 -4.82
CA LEU A 80 -11.65 -4.90 -5.39
C LEU A 80 -12.06 -3.57 -6.03
N ARG A 81 -13.21 -3.49 -6.73
CA ARG A 81 -13.66 -2.25 -7.39
C ARG A 81 -14.17 -1.23 -6.38
N ASP A 82 -14.78 -1.69 -5.31
CA ASP A 82 -15.26 -0.86 -4.21
C ASP A 82 -14.11 -0.27 -3.37
N PHE A 83 -12.88 -0.67 -3.68
CA PHE A 83 -11.64 -0.21 -3.07
C PHE A 83 -10.81 0.65 -4.06
N PRO A 84 -10.38 1.89 -3.78
CA PRO A 84 -10.83 2.83 -2.74
C PRO A 84 -12.16 3.48 -3.11
N SER A 85 -13.19 3.37 -2.27
CA SER A 85 -14.38 4.22 -2.39
C SER A 85 -14.28 5.49 -1.54
N THR A 86 -13.50 5.47 -0.44
CA THR A 86 -13.43 6.58 0.52
C THR A 86 -12.03 6.92 1.04
N ALA A 87 -11.04 6.03 0.90
CA ALA A 87 -9.69 6.27 1.42
C ALA A 87 -8.90 7.27 0.55
N THR A 88 -8.23 8.18 1.23
CA THR A 88 -7.41 9.26 0.66
C THR A 88 -5.92 9.07 0.91
N LYS A 89 -5.56 8.14 1.80
CA LYS A 89 -4.17 7.82 2.17
C LYS A 89 -3.87 6.34 2.01
N GLN A 90 -2.60 5.99 1.79
CA GLN A 90 -2.15 4.61 1.69
C GLN A 90 -2.36 3.84 2.99
N SER A 91 -2.14 4.50 4.12
CA SER A 91 -2.28 3.96 5.47
C SER A 91 -3.74 3.72 5.89
N GLU A 92 -4.70 4.34 5.22
CA GLU A 92 -6.13 4.11 5.44
C GLU A 92 -6.61 2.82 4.75
N PHE A 93 -5.81 2.24 3.86
CA PHE A 93 -6.13 0.98 3.22
C PHE A 93 -5.95 -0.17 4.21
N GLY A 94 -7.06 -0.84 4.51
CA GLY A 94 -7.05 -2.13 5.17
C GLY A 94 -6.47 -3.24 4.29
N ASP A 95 -6.64 -4.48 4.73
CA ASP A 95 -6.18 -5.65 3.98
C ASP A 95 -6.90 -5.78 2.63
N TRP A 96 -6.16 -6.23 1.61
CA TRP A 96 -6.74 -6.55 0.31
C TRP A 96 -7.68 -7.76 0.44
N PRO A 97 -8.76 -7.81 -0.35
CA PRO A 97 -9.59 -9.00 -0.45
C PRO A 97 -8.74 -10.24 -0.76
N THR A 98 -9.09 -11.36 -0.13
CA THR A 98 -8.42 -12.65 -0.37
C THR A 98 -8.99 -13.30 -1.62
N GLN A 99 -8.11 -13.82 -2.48
CA GLN A 99 -8.54 -14.51 -3.70
C GLN A 99 -9.30 -15.81 -3.37
N PRO A 100 -10.39 -16.13 -4.08
CA PRO A 100 -11.05 -17.44 -3.99
C PRO A 100 -10.17 -18.58 -4.52
N GLU A 101 -10.45 -19.81 -4.07
CA GLU A 101 -9.84 -21.05 -4.61
C GLU A 101 -10.49 -21.52 -5.91
#